data_AF-A0A1G8FAJ8-F1
#
_entry.id   AF-A0A1G8FAJ8-F1
#
_cell.length_a   1.000
_cell.length_b   1.000
_cell.length_c   1.000
_cell.angle_alpha   90.00
_cell.angle_beta   90.00
_cell.angle_gamma   90.00
#
_symmetry.space_group_name_H-M   'P 1'
#
loop_
_entity.id
_entity.type
_entity.pdbx_description
1 polymer ?
#
loop_
_entity_poly.entity_id
_entity_poly.type
_entity_poly.pdbx_seq_one_letter_code
_entity_poly.pdbx_strand_id
1 'polypeptide(L)'
;MKPVFPILDFVVNYDAIQELCINKDKPELECNGSCHLKSELAKTAQDDNPFSAKKTFQLQLEVLFFNPYEWDSPVIPTIPFATKVTDSYQIAYTYLPTFDFIKPPHA
;
A
#
# COMPACT_ATOMS: atom_id res chain seq x y z
N MET A 1 -7.18 -26.50 3.12
CA MET A 1 -6.08 -25.52 2.94
C MET A 1 -6.22 -24.48 4.05
N LYS A 2 -5.14 -23.97 4.66
CA LYS A 2 -5.28 -22.95 5.71
C LYS A 2 -5.82 -21.65 5.08
N PRO A 3 -6.79 -20.96 5.69
CA PRO A 3 -7.37 -19.76 5.11
C PRO A 3 -6.36 -18.61 5.17
N VAL A 4 -5.80 -18.24 4.00
CA VAL A 4 -4.81 -17.15 3.87
C VAL A 4 -5.49 -15.78 3.93
N PHE A 5 -6.74 -15.69 3.46
CA PHE A 5 -7.47 -14.43 3.34
C PHE A 5 -7.75 -13.72 4.68
N PRO A 6 -8.28 -14.40 5.73
CA PRO A 6 -8.53 -13.75 7.02
C PRO A 6 -7.26 -13.23 7.71
N ILE A 7 -6.12 -13.87 7.46
CA ILE A 7 -4.82 -13.45 8.00
C ILE A 7 -4.35 -12.19 7.28
N LEU A 8 -4.48 -12.13 5.95
CA LEU A 8 -4.10 -10.97 5.17
C LEU A 8 -4.95 -9.75 5.54
N ASP A 9 -6.27 -9.92 5.64
CA ASP A 9 -7.20 -8.87 6.07
C ASP A 9 -6.88 -8.37 7.48
N PHE A 10 -6.54 -9.28 8.39
CA PHE A 10 -6.08 -8.93 9.74
C PHE A 10 -4.83 -8.05 9.78
N VAL A 11 -3.86 -8.33 8.90
CA VAL A 11 -2.61 -7.56 8.85
C VAL A 11 -2.83 -6.18 8.24
N VAL A 12 -3.65 -6.09 7.18
CA VAL A 12 -3.93 -4.82 6.49
C VAL A 12 -4.78 -3.89 7.36
N ASN A 13 -5.77 -4.45 8.06
CA ASN A 13 -6.74 -3.70 8.85
C ASN A 13 -6.50 -3.82 10.36
N TYR A 14 -5.25 -4.04 10.78
CA TYR A 14 -4.89 -4.35 12.18
C TYR A 14 -5.47 -3.33 13.18
N ASP A 15 -5.28 -2.04 12.93
CA ASP A 15 -5.74 -0.96 13.81
C ASP A 15 -7.27 -0.96 13.95
N ALA A 16 -7.99 -1.05 12.83
CA ALA A 16 -9.45 -1.11 12.81
C ALA A 16 -9.98 -2.39 13.51
N ILE A 17 -9.26 -3.50 13.41
CA ILE A 17 -9.66 -4.77 14.03
C ILE A 17 -9.38 -4.77 15.54
N GLN A 18 -8.36 -4.07 16.01
CA GLN A 18 -8.16 -3.87 17.45
C GLN A 18 -9.35 -3.13 18.09
N GLU A 19 -9.93 -2.16 17.38
CA GLU A 19 -11.13 -1.45 17.81
C GLU A 19 -12.40 -2.31 17.82
N LEU A 20 -12.39 -3.48 17.17
CA LEU A 20 -13.52 -4.41 17.15
C LEU A 20 -13.44 -5.47 18.26
N CYS A 21 -12.45 -5.40 19.16
CA CYS A 21 -12.33 -6.39 20.21
C CYS A 21 -13.52 -6.37 21.18
N ILE A 22 -14.09 -7.54 21.44
CA ILE A 22 -15.20 -7.73 22.40
C ILE A 22 -14.80 -7.53 23.86
N ASN A 23 -13.50 -7.61 24.17
CA ASN A 23 -12.94 -7.56 25.53
C ASN A 23 -12.20 -6.24 25.78
N LYS A 24 -12.72 -5.10 25.31
CA LYS A 24 -12.13 -3.78 25.58
C LYS A 24 -12.02 -3.46 27.07
N ASP A 25 -13.00 -3.91 27.85
CA ASP A 25 -13.09 -3.64 29.29
C ASP A 25 -12.18 -4.55 30.13
N LYS A 26 -11.48 -5.50 29.51
CA LYS A 26 -10.58 -6.46 30.15
C LYS A 26 -9.20 -6.46 29.48
N PRO A 27 -8.41 -5.39 29.70
CA PRO A 27 -7.09 -5.24 29.09
C PRO A 27 -6.12 -6.36 29.49
N GLU A 28 -6.35 -7.04 30.61
CA GLU A 28 -5.55 -8.19 31.06
C GLU A 28 -5.60 -9.41 30.12
N LEU A 29 -6.55 -9.45 29.18
CA LEU A 29 -6.70 -10.56 28.23
C LEU A 29 -5.88 -10.37 26.95
N GLU A 30 -5.15 -9.25 26.80
CA GLU A 30 -4.25 -8.97 25.68
C GLU A 30 -4.85 -9.28 24.30
N CYS A 31 -6.12 -8.90 24.09
CA CYS A 31 -6.90 -9.28 22.91
C CYS A 31 -6.18 -8.95 21.60
N ASN A 32 -5.74 -7.70 21.41
CA ASN A 32 -4.97 -7.26 20.23
C ASN A 32 -5.57 -7.73 18.89
N GLY A 33 -6.91 -7.74 18.78
CA GLY A 33 -7.64 -8.23 17.60
C GLY A 33 -7.68 -9.76 17.41
N SER A 34 -7.00 -10.54 18.28
CA SER A 34 -6.94 -12.00 18.20
C SER A 34 -8.29 -12.70 18.35
N CYS A 35 -9.20 -12.14 19.14
CA CYS A 35 -10.56 -12.67 19.29
C CYS A 35 -11.33 -12.62 17.96
N HIS A 36 -11.19 -11.51 17.23
CA HIS A 36 -11.80 -11.32 15.91
C HIS A 36 -11.19 -12.30 14.90
N LEU A 37 -9.86 -12.36 14.82
CA LEU A 37 -9.15 -13.27 13.93
C LEU A 37 -9.55 -14.74 14.18
N LYS A 38 -9.61 -15.17 15.45
CA LYS A 38 -10.04 -16.53 15.81
C LYS A 38 -11.47 -16.82 15.34
N SER A 39 -12.38 -15.86 15.45
CA SER A 39 -13.77 -16.02 14.98
C SER A 39 -13.82 -16.21 13.46
N GLU A 40 -13.13 -15.37 12.70
CA GLU A 40 -13.08 -15.46 11.22
C GLU A 40 -12.43 -16.75 10.72
N LEU A 41 -11.36 -17.20 11.38
CA LEU A 41 -10.73 -18.48 11.09
C LEU A 41 -11.68 -19.66 11.37
N ALA A 42 -12.46 -19.60 12.45
CA ALA A 42 -13.43 -20.65 12.79
C ALA A 42 -14.60 -20.71 11.80
N LYS A 43 -15.12 -19.55 11.35
CA LYS A 43 -16.15 -19.46 10.31
C LYS A 43 -15.67 -20.11 9.00
N THR A 44 -14.45 -19.75 8.59
CA THR A 44 -13.86 -20.28 7.35
C THR A 44 -13.61 -21.79 7.42
N ALA A 45 -13.35 -22.34 8.61
CA ALA A 45 -13.17 -23.78 8.82
C ALA A 45 -14.50 -24.56 8.86
N GLN A 46 -15.62 -23.92 9.20
CA GLN A 46 -16.95 -24.54 9.13
C GLN A 46 -17.54 -24.51 7.72
N ASP A 47 -17.16 -23.54 6.89
CA ASP A 47 -17.56 -23.41 5.48
C ASP A 47 -16.80 -24.35 4.52
N ASP A 48 -16.27 -25.48 5.03
CA ASP A 48 -15.58 -26.55 4.30
C ASP A 48 -16.55 -27.38 3.43
N ASN A 49 -17.53 -26.73 2.79
CA ASN A 49 -18.40 -27.36 1.81
C ASN A 49 -17.56 -27.59 0.53
N PRO A 50 -17.23 -28.85 0.17
CA PRO A 50 -16.26 -29.16 -0.89
C PRO A 50 -16.72 -28.71 -2.30
N PHE A 51 -17.97 -28.26 -2.43
CA PHE A 51 -18.56 -27.75 -3.67
C PHE A 51 -18.61 -26.22 -3.77
N SER A 52 -18.30 -25.46 -2.71
CA SER A 52 -18.45 -24.00 -2.71
C SER A 52 -17.15 -23.22 -2.99
N ALA A 53 -15.98 -23.86 -2.85
CA ALA A 53 -14.71 -23.13 -2.72
C ALA A 53 -13.73 -23.26 -3.90
N LYS A 54 -14.22 -23.40 -5.14
CA LYS A 54 -13.45 -22.88 -6.29
C LYS A 54 -13.81 -21.41 -6.52
N LYS A 55 -13.68 -20.57 -5.48
CA LYS A 55 -13.55 -19.13 -5.71
C LYS A 55 -12.15 -18.90 -6.26
N THR A 56 -12.01 -19.13 -7.57
CA THR A 56 -10.92 -18.54 -8.34
C THR A 56 -10.92 -17.06 -8.00
N PHE A 57 -9.85 -16.59 -7.40
CA PHE A 57 -9.64 -15.18 -7.08
C PHE A 57 -9.59 -14.41 -8.41
N GLN A 58 -10.73 -13.88 -8.83
CA GLN A 58 -10.80 -12.97 -9.95
C GLN A 58 -10.55 -11.57 -9.41
N LEU A 59 -9.27 -11.17 -9.38
CA LEU A 59 -8.91 -9.79 -9.13
C LEU A 59 -9.37 -8.97 -10.35
N GLN A 60 -10.55 -8.36 -10.29
CA GLN A 60 -10.94 -7.30 -11.22
C GLN A 60 -10.16 -6.05 -10.83
N LEU A 61 -8.95 -5.92 -11.37
CA LEU A 61 -8.18 -4.68 -11.27
C LEU A 61 -8.68 -3.73 -12.36
N GLU A 62 -9.44 -2.71 -11.95
CA GLU A 62 -9.80 -1.61 -12.82
C GLU A 62 -8.80 -0.47 -12.64
N VAL A 63 -8.07 -0.12 -13.71
CA VAL A 63 -7.15 1.02 -13.70
C VAL A 63 -7.98 2.29 -13.85
N LEU A 64 -8.28 2.94 -12.73
CA LEU A 64 -9.06 4.19 -12.71
C LEU A 64 -8.32 5.37 -13.36
N PHE A 65 -6.99 5.37 -13.25
CA PHE A 65 -6.15 6.43 -13.77
C PHE A 65 -4.74 5.90 -14.08
N PHE A 66 -4.24 6.22 -15.28
CA PHE A 66 -2.88 5.95 -15.69
C PHE A 66 -2.33 7.21 -16.36
N ASN A 67 -1.26 7.77 -15.78
CA ASN A 67 -0.56 8.89 -16.38
C ASN A 67 0.79 8.39 -16.92
N PRO A 68 0.97 8.26 -18.24
CA PRO A 68 2.27 7.94 -18.81
C PRO A 68 3.21 9.12 -18.56
N TYR A 69 4.25 8.90 -17.77
CA TYR A 69 5.31 9.88 -17.58
C TYR A 69 6.34 9.70 -18.68
N GLU A 70 6.44 10.67 -19.58
CA GLU A 70 7.52 10.75 -20.56
C GLU A 70 8.76 11.31 -19.86
N TRP A 71 9.73 10.43 -19.57
CA TRP A 71 11.05 10.89 -19.16
C TRP A 71 11.73 11.48 -20.40
N ASP A 72 11.70 12.80 -20.53
CA ASP A 72 12.61 13.48 -21.45
C ASP A 72 14.04 13.20 -20.99
N SER A 73 14.81 12.48 -21.81
CA SER A 73 16.22 12.24 -21.53
C SER A 73 16.90 13.60 -21.37
N PRO A 74 17.63 13.85 -20.26
CA PRO A 74 18.32 15.12 -20.11
C PRO A 74 19.30 15.26 -21.27
N VAL A 75 19.12 16.30 -22.08
CA VAL A 75 20.09 16.67 -23.10
C VAL A 75 21.38 16.99 -22.35
N ILE A 76 22.39 16.13 -22.47
CA ILE A 76 23.71 16.40 -21.90
C ILE A 76 24.34 17.48 -22.80
N PRO A 77 24.52 18.73 -22.32
CA PRO A 77 25.17 19.74 -23.13
C PRO A 77 26.62 19.31 -23.36
N THR A 78 27.04 19.27 -24.63
CA THR A 78 28.44 19.13 -25.00
C THR A 78 29.17 20.42 -24.58
N ILE A 79 29.78 20.40 -23.40
CA ILE A 79 30.55 21.54 -22.91
C ILE A 79 31.89 21.56 -23.67
N PRO A 80 32.21 22.60 -24.46
CA PRO A 80 33.55 22.72 -25.03
C PRO A 80 34.56 22.81 -23.88
N PHE A 81 35.61 21.99 -23.94
CA PHE A 81 36.69 22.02 -22.95
C PHE A 81 37.33 23.42 -22.94
N ALA A 82 37.06 24.20 -21.90
CA ALA A 82 37.70 25.48 -21.67
C ALA A 82 39.06 25.23 -21.00
N THR A 83 40.14 25.70 -21.61
CA THR A 83 41.51 25.60 -21.06
C THR A 83 41.79 26.58 -19.94
N LYS A 84 40.84 27.48 -19.62
CA LYS A 84 40.91 28.42 -18.50
C LYS A 84 40.01 27.95 -17.37
N VAL A 85 40.62 27.68 -16.21
CA VAL A 85 39.88 27.43 -14.97
C VAL A 85 39.09 28.68 -14.64
N THR A 86 37.76 28.57 -14.69
CA THR A 86 36.85 29.62 -14.25
C THR A 86 36.16 29.08 -13.01
N ASP A 87 36.36 29.71 -11.86
CA ASP A 87 35.72 29.30 -10.62
C ASP A 87 34.24 29.66 -10.71
N SER A 88 33.38 28.65 -10.86
CA SER A 88 31.94 28.84 -10.95
C SER A 88 31.23 27.80 -10.10
N TYR A 89 30.54 28.27 -9.06
CA TYR A 89 29.67 27.45 -8.25
C TYR A 89 28.30 27.33 -8.93
N GLN A 90 27.94 26.11 -9.35
CA GLN A 90 26.61 25.81 -9.89
C GLN A 90 25.80 25.04 -8.86
N ILE A 91 24.71 25.65 -8.36
CA ILE A 91 23.74 24.97 -7.50
C ILE A 91 22.82 24.14 -8.39
N ALA A 92 23.08 22.84 -8.50
CA ALA A 92 22.24 21.88 -9.21
C ALA A 92 21.14 21.29 -8.29
N TYR A 93 20.60 22.09 -7.36
CA TYR A 93 19.49 21.66 -6.52
C TYR A 93 18.20 21.74 -7.32
N THR A 94 17.57 20.59 -7.56
CA THR A 94 16.20 20.50 -8.04
C THR A 94 15.37 19.79 -6.99
N TYR A 95 14.25 20.40 -6.60
CA TYR A 95 13.27 19.74 -5.76
C TYR A 95 12.60 18.62 -6.57
N LEU A 96 12.35 17.47 -5.93
CA LEU A 96 11.47 16.45 -6.50
C LEU A 96 10.09 17.09 -6.69
N PRO A 97 9.48 17.05 -7.90
CA PRO A 97 8.10 17.46 -8.05
C PRO A 97 7.26 16.51 -7.21
N THR A 98 6.81 16.97 -6.04
CA THR A 98 5.80 16.27 -5.27
C THR A 98 4.53 16.32 -6.11
N PHE A 99 4.22 15.19 -6.73
CA PHE A 99 2.94 15.03 -7.40
C PHE A 99 1.83 15.17 -6.35
N ASP A 100 1.12 16.30 -6.39
CA ASP A 100 0.02 16.66 -5.51
C ASP A 100 -1.25 15.82 -5.79
N PHE A 101 -1.11 14.59 -6.29
CA PHE A 101 -2.23 13.67 -6.60
C PHE A 101 -2.98 13.16 -5.35
N ILE A 102 -2.54 13.53 -4.15
CA ILE A 102 -3.13 13.08 -2.87
C ILE A 102 -4.12 14.13 -2.33
N LYS A 103 -4.22 15.32 -2.92
CA LYS A 103 -5.19 16.32 -2.46
C LYS A 103 -6.54 16.11 -3.16
N PRO A 104 -7.65 15.93 -2.41
CA PRO A 104 -8.97 15.83 -3.02
C PRO A 104 -9.34 17.13 -3.75
N PRO A 105 -10.21 17.07 -4.77
CA PRO A 105 -10.70 18.28 -5.42
C PRO A 105 -11.40 19.17 -4.39
N HIS A 106 -10.99 20.43 -4.30
CA HIS A 106 -11.70 21.42 -3.50
C HIS A 106 -13.07 21.67 -4.15
N ALA A 107 -14.12 21.56 -3.34
CA ALA A 107 -15.52 21.82 -3.70
C ALA A 107 -15.78 23.30 -4.03
#